data_AF-A0A7Y0HHX1-F1
#
_entry.id   AF-A0A7Y0HHX1-F1
#
_cell.length_a   1.000
_cell.length_b   1.000
_cell.length_c   1.000
_cell.angle_alpha   90.00
_cell.angle_beta   90.00
_cell.angle_gamma   90.00
#
_symmetry.space_group_name_H-M   'P 1'
#
loop_
_entity.id
_entity.type
_entity.pdbx_description
1 polymer ?
#
loop_
_entity_poly.entity_id
_entity_poly.type
_entity_poly.pdbx_seq_one_letter_code
_entity_poly.pdbx_strand_id
1 'polypeptide(L)'
;MANSITLTGAQRNALLTLQNVADLSDRTQNRLTTGKKVNNVVDNAVSFFQAKSLTDRASDFTDRKDQIDQGISSITAALDALESIDALLKQMKGVAQAAKTQTGSERVSSTTQFNELGNQISQLVEDASYQGLNLLSNTGSELDIAFSTRTASRLTVEGFDLNATSKTATGTRGLFTGVNTAIAAGAFGANNSFIGLSALTTTGIAADTAVSFASFSAIGTNNTYLEVVDAIVTKLDSAISRVRSVSAELGTNVAILQTRLDFTSAYVNTLDTGSDKLTLADLNEEGANLVALQTRQQLGIQSLSIAGQQQQAILTLLQ
;
A
#
# COMPACT_ATOMS: atom_id res chain seq x y z
N MET A 1 51.99 -55.72 -31.10
CA MET A 1 50.53 -55.46 -31.04
C MET A 1 50.25 -54.95 -29.65
N ALA A 2 49.55 -53.82 -29.53
CA ALA A 2 49.35 -53.11 -28.28
C ALA A 2 48.75 -54.04 -27.20
N ASN A 3 49.42 -54.16 -26.05
CA ASN A 3 48.86 -54.81 -24.88
C ASN A 3 47.54 -54.12 -24.53
N SER A 4 46.41 -54.77 -24.82
CA SER A 4 45.12 -54.33 -24.32
C SER A 4 45.20 -54.33 -22.79
N ILE A 5 45.15 -53.14 -22.19
CA ILE A 5 45.09 -52.97 -20.74
C ILE A 5 43.75 -53.58 -20.29
N THR A 6 43.76 -54.85 -19.92
CA THR A 6 42.59 -55.53 -19.36
C THR A 6 42.46 -55.11 -17.90
N LEU A 7 41.58 -54.13 -17.64
CA LEU A 7 41.25 -53.72 -16.27
C LEU A 7 40.68 -54.92 -15.50
N THR A 8 41.35 -55.29 -14.42
CA THR A 8 40.89 -56.36 -13.52
C THR A 8 39.55 -56.00 -12.88
N GLY A 9 38.77 -57.00 -12.45
CA GLY A 9 37.48 -56.78 -11.78
C GLY A 9 37.56 -55.83 -10.58
N ALA A 10 38.67 -55.89 -9.83
CA ALA A 10 38.93 -55.00 -8.69
C ALA A 10 39.16 -53.53 -9.11
N GLN A 11 39.89 -53.27 -10.20
CA GLN A 11 40.12 -51.91 -10.71
C GLN A 11 38.85 -51.28 -11.27
N ARG A 12 38.00 -52.05 -11.97
CA ARG A 12 36.70 -51.55 -12.46
C ARG A 12 35.75 -51.22 -11.31
N ASN A 13 35.72 -52.05 -10.27
CA ASN A 13 34.93 -51.78 -9.07
C ASN A 13 35.44 -50.52 -8.34
N ALA A 14 36.75 -50.40 -8.13
CA ALA A 14 37.37 -49.21 -7.56
C ALA A 14 37.07 -47.94 -8.39
N LEU A 15 37.13 -48.02 -9.72
CA LEU A 15 36.82 -46.89 -10.61
C LEU A 15 35.34 -46.50 -10.56
N LEU A 16 34.43 -47.48 -10.53
CA LEU A 16 32.99 -47.24 -10.33
C LEU A 16 32.70 -46.56 -8.99
N THR A 17 33.37 -47.00 -7.91
CA THR A 17 33.22 -46.34 -6.61
C THR A 17 33.78 -44.91 -6.62
N LEU A 18 34.88 -44.66 -7.34
CA LEU A 18 35.46 -43.33 -7.46
C LEU A 18 34.58 -42.39 -8.29
N GLN A 19 33.96 -42.91 -9.36
CA GLN A 19 32.97 -42.18 -10.15
C GLN A 19 31.74 -41.82 -9.30
N ASN A 20 31.21 -42.76 -8.53
CA ASN A 20 30.10 -42.49 -7.61
C ASN A 20 30.47 -41.45 -6.52
N VAL A 21 31.70 -41.47 -6.00
CA VAL A 21 32.18 -40.45 -5.04
C VAL A 21 32.35 -39.09 -5.72
N ALA A 22 32.84 -39.05 -6.96
CA ALA A 22 32.95 -37.81 -7.73
C ALA A 22 31.56 -37.19 -7.98
N ASP A 23 30.58 -37.98 -8.42
CA ASP A 23 29.21 -37.53 -8.63
C ASP A 23 28.56 -37.01 -7.34
N LEU A 24 28.79 -37.69 -6.20
CA LEU A 24 28.31 -37.23 -4.89
C LEU A 24 29.01 -35.93 -4.46
N SER A 25 30.32 -35.81 -4.71
CA SER A 25 31.09 -34.60 -4.41
C SER A 25 30.59 -33.41 -5.22
N ASP A 26 30.33 -33.58 -6.52
CA ASP A 26 29.81 -32.52 -7.38
C ASP A 26 28.41 -32.08 -6.95
N ARG A 27 27.56 -33.04 -6.54
CA ARG A 27 26.23 -32.73 -6.00
C ARG A 27 26.31 -31.97 -4.67
N THR A 28 27.11 -32.42 -3.71
CA THR A 28 27.29 -31.70 -2.44
C THR A 28 27.93 -30.33 -2.65
N GLN A 29 28.86 -30.19 -3.59
CA GLN A 29 29.42 -28.89 -3.97
C GLN A 29 28.34 -27.97 -4.57
N ASN A 30 27.46 -28.50 -5.43
CA ASN A 30 26.33 -27.75 -5.98
C ASN A 30 25.37 -27.30 -4.87
N ARG A 31 25.03 -28.19 -3.93
CA ARG A 31 24.18 -27.87 -2.76
C ARG A 31 24.80 -26.83 -1.84
N LEU A 32 26.11 -26.91 -1.57
CA LEU A 32 26.83 -25.91 -0.78
C LEU A 32 26.87 -24.54 -1.48
N THR A 33 27.06 -24.54 -2.80
CA THR A 33 27.15 -23.29 -3.58
C THR A 33 25.79 -22.60 -3.70
N THR A 34 24.71 -23.38 -3.79
CA THR A 34 23.33 -22.87 -3.94
C THR A 34 22.58 -22.70 -2.62
N GLY A 35 23.07 -23.31 -1.54
CA GLY A 35 22.38 -23.42 -0.24
C GLY A 35 21.15 -24.33 -0.25
N LYS A 36 20.86 -25.02 -1.36
CA LYS A 36 19.62 -25.76 -1.56
C LYS A 36 19.90 -27.23 -1.81
N LYS A 37 19.18 -28.10 -1.09
CA LYS A 37 19.19 -29.56 -1.29
C LYS A 37 18.40 -29.97 -2.54
N VAL A 38 17.44 -29.14 -2.97
CA VAL A 38 16.62 -29.32 -4.18
C VAL A 38 16.75 -28.09 -5.07
N ASN A 39 17.55 -28.17 -6.13
CA ASN A 39 17.77 -27.07 -7.07
C ASN A 39 16.94 -27.22 -8.35
N ASN A 40 16.69 -28.45 -8.77
CA ASN A 40 15.95 -28.75 -9.99
C ASN A 40 14.91 -29.86 -9.72
N VAL A 41 14.09 -30.13 -10.74
CA VAL A 41 13.05 -31.17 -10.69
C VAL A 41 13.66 -32.58 -10.52
N VAL A 42 14.90 -32.77 -10.97
CA VAL A 42 15.60 -34.06 -10.93
C VAL A 42 16.06 -34.40 -9.50
N ASP A 43 16.35 -33.40 -8.65
CA ASP A 43 16.75 -33.60 -7.26
C ASP A 43 15.60 -34.14 -6.41
N ASN A 44 14.42 -33.52 -6.53
CA ASN A 44 13.17 -34.00 -5.92
C ASN A 44 11.98 -33.25 -6.52
N ALA A 45 11.26 -33.88 -7.44
CA ALA A 45 10.12 -33.26 -8.11
C ALA A 45 9.02 -32.81 -7.13
N VAL A 46 8.71 -33.61 -6.11
CA VAL A 46 7.61 -33.29 -5.17
C VAL A 46 7.95 -32.05 -4.34
N SER A 47 9.12 -32.03 -3.71
CA SER A 47 9.57 -30.87 -2.92
C SER A 47 9.75 -29.63 -3.79
N PHE A 48 10.28 -29.80 -5.01
CA PHE A 48 10.47 -28.69 -5.95
C PHE A 48 9.14 -28.03 -6.34
N PHE A 49 8.13 -28.81 -6.75
CA PHE A 49 6.85 -28.24 -7.17
C PHE A 49 6.01 -27.71 -6.01
N GLN A 50 6.10 -28.33 -4.82
CA GLN A 50 5.46 -27.79 -3.61
C GLN A 50 6.08 -26.46 -3.21
N ALA A 51 7.41 -26.37 -3.16
CA ALA A 51 8.13 -25.14 -2.87
C ALA A 51 7.82 -24.05 -3.90
N LYS A 52 7.85 -24.40 -5.20
CA LYS A 52 7.48 -23.47 -6.28
C LYS A 52 6.05 -22.94 -6.10
N SER A 53 5.08 -23.79 -5.81
CA SER A 53 3.70 -23.34 -5.56
C SER A 53 3.58 -22.41 -4.34
N LEU A 54 4.41 -22.61 -3.31
CA LEU A 54 4.44 -21.72 -2.13
C LEU A 54 5.07 -20.37 -2.49
N THR A 55 6.18 -20.37 -3.23
CA THR A 55 6.86 -19.16 -3.70
C THR A 55 6.01 -18.36 -4.69
N ASP A 56 5.35 -19.01 -5.65
CA ASP A 56 4.44 -18.34 -6.58
C ASP A 56 3.30 -17.66 -5.81
N ARG A 57 2.76 -18.35 -4.80
CA ARG A 57 1.74 -17.78 -3.91
C ARG A 57 2.28 -16.65 -3.03
N ALA A 58 3.51 -16.76 -2.54
CA ALA A 58 4.14 -15.69 -1.78
C ALA A 58 4.28 -14.43 -2.65
N SER A 59 4.72 -14.58 -3.90
CA SER A 59 4.80 -13.48 -4.88
C SER A 59 3.44 -12.83 -5.12
N ASP A 60 2.39 -13.63 -5.35
CA ASP A 60 1.02 -13.11 -5.52
C ASP A 60 0.57 -12.24 -4.33
N PHE A 61 0.92 -12.64 -3.10
CA PHE A 61 0.57 -11.89 -1.89
C PHE A 61 1.49 -10.70 -1.61
N THR A 62 2.73 -10.72 -2.09
CA THR A 62 3.61 -9.54 -2.09
C THR A 62 3.00 -8.42 -2.93
N ASP A 63 2.50 -8.74 -4.13
CA ASP A 63 1.80 -7.74 -4.97
C ASP A 63 0.55 -7.19 -4.25
N ARG A 64 -0.19 -8.04 -3.52
CA ARG A 64 -1.35 -7.58 -2.72
C ARG A 64 -0.93 -6.72 -1.54
N LYS A 65 0.15 -7.08 -0.84
CA LYS A 65 0.73 -6.30 0.24
C LYS A 65 1.04 -4.88 -0.25
N ASP A 66 1.68 -4.76 -1.41
CA ASP A 66 2.06 -3.47 -1.97
C ASP A 66 0.84 -2.66 -2.46
N GLN A 67 -0.24 -3.31 -2.91
CA GLN A 67 -1.52 -2.64 -3.19
C GLN A 67 -2.20 -2.13 -1.91
N ILE A 68 -2.17 -2.91 -0.82
CA ILE A 68 -2.69 -2.49 0.49
C ILE A 68 -1.89 -1.29 1.00
N ASP A 69 -0.56 -1.32 0.88
CA ASP A 69 0.33 -0.21 1.26
C ASP A 69 0.04 1.08 0.48
N GLN A 70 -0.15 0.97 -0.83
CA GLN A 70 -0.57 2.10 -1.67
C GLN A 70 -1.95 2.61 -1.28
N GLY A 71 -2.88 1.69 -0.97
CA GLY A 71 -4.19 2.02 -0.45
C GLY A 71 -4.13 2.83 0.84
N ILE A 72 -3.34 2.39 1.82
CA ILE A 72 -3.09 3.13 3.07
C ILE A 72 -2.56 4.52 2.75
N SER A 73 -1.54 4.62 1.89
CA SER A 73 -0.93 5.91 1.53
C SER A 73 -1.93 6.87 0.85
N SER A 74 -2.81 6.37 -0.01
CA SER A 74 -3.86 7.18 -0.65
C SER A 74 -4.89 7.71 0.35
N ILE A 75 -5.26 6.91 1.35
CA ILE A 75 -6.20 7.33 2.39
C ILE A 75 -5.51 8.29 3.37
N THR A 76 -4.24 8.07 3.71
CA THR A 76 -3.46 8.97 4.56
C THR A 76 -3.31 10.35 3.91
N ALA A 77 -3.02 10.42 2.60
CA ALA A 77 -2.98 11.70 1.88
C ALA A 77 -4.32 12.45 1.95
N ALA A 78 -5.44 11.74 1.86
CA ALA A 78 -6.77 12.32 2.05
C ALA A 78 -6.99 12.78 3.51
N LEU A 79 -6.50 12.02 4.51
CA LEU A 79 -6.58 12.41 5.92
C LEU A 79 -5.79 13.69 6.22
N ASP A 80 -4.58 13.83 5.67
CA ASP A 80 -3.74 15.02 5.84
C ASP A 80 -4.40 16.27 5.22
N ALA A 81 -5.02 16.10 4.05
CA ALA A 81 -5.82 17.15 3.44
C ALA A 81 -7.04 17.53 4.30
N LEU A 82 -7.73 16.54 4.89
CA LEU A 82 -8.86 16.79 5.80
C LEU A 82 -8.45 17.57 7.06
N GLU A 83 -7.28 17.30 7.62
CA GLU A 83 -6.77 18.07 8.76
C GLU A 83 -6.53 19.54 8.39
N SER A 84 -5.94 19.77 7.22
CA SER A 84 -5.73 21.12 6.68
C SER A 84 -7.06 21.83 6.37
N ILE A 85 -8.06 21.12 5.86
CA ILE A 85 -9.43 21.64 5.65
C ILE A 85 -10.09 22.02 6.99
N ASP A 86 -9.99 21.19 8.04
CA ASP A 86 -10.51 21.52 9.38
C ASP A 86 -9.87 22.82 9.93
N ALA A 87 -8.56 23.01 9.72
CA ALA A 87 -7.87 24.23 10.11
C ALA A 87 -8.39 25.46 9.35
N LEU A 88 -8.58 25.38 8.03
CA LEU A 88 -9.11 26.46 7.21
C LEU A 88 -10.57 26.79 7.58
N LEU A 89 -11.41 25.79 7.84
CA LEU A 89 -12.79 26.00 8.31
C LEU A 89 -12.85 26.71 9.66
N LYS A 90 -11.94 26.38 10.59
CA LYS A 90 -11.80 27.10 11.87
C LYS A 90 -11.39 28.56 11.65
N GLN A 91 -10.48 28.84 10.72
CA GLN A 91 -10.11 30.20 10.34
C GLN A 91 -11.31 30.96 9.76
N MET A 92 -12.07 30.34 8.85
CA MET A 92 -13.31 30.92 8.29
C MET A 92 -14.32 31.27 9.38
N LYS A 93 -14.48 30.37 10.37
CA LYS A 93 -15.35 30.62 11.53
C LYS A 93 -14.85 31.81 12.36
N GLY A 94 -13.53 31.96 12.54
CA GLY A 94 -12.94 33.13 13.20
C GLY A 94 -13.22 34.43 12.45
N VAL A 95 -13.05 34.43 11.13
CA VAL A 95 -13.36 35.60 10.27
C VAL A 95 -14.85 35.95 10.32
N ALA A 96 -15.74 34.95 10.27
CA ALA A 96 -17.18 35.17 10.41
C ALA A 96 -17.53 35.78 11.78
N GLN A 97 -16.95 35.28 12.87
CA GLN A 97 -17.17 35.85 14.22
C GLN A 97 -16.64 37.28 14.35
N ALA A 98 -15.47 37.58 13.77
CA ALA A 98 -14.91 38.93 13.77
C ALA A 98 -15.84 39.93 13.05
N ALA A 99 -16.53 39.51 12.00
CA ALA A 99 -17.47 40.36 11.28
C ALA A 99 -18.66 40.85 12.14
N LYS A 100 -18.97 40.18 13.27
CA LYS A 100 -20.03 40.60 14.22
C LYS A 100 -19.72 41.93 14.88
N THR A 101 -18.46 42.21 15.21
CA THR A 101 -18.03 43.40 15.96
C THR A 101 -17.54 44.54 15.07
N GLN A 102 -17.24 44.24 13.81
CA GLN A 102 -16.74 45.17 12.79
C GLN A 102 -17.85 46.02 12.15
N THR A 103 -17.44 47.08 11.43
CA THR A 103 -18.37 47.96 10.71
C THR A 103 -17.90 48.28 9.27
N GLY A 104 -18.86 48.54 8.37
CA GLY A 104 -18.61 49.08 7.02
C GLY A 104 -17.47 48.41 6.24
N SER A 105 -16.35 49.11 6.11
CA SER A 105 -15.16 48.67 5.35
C SER A 105 -14.50 47.41 5.91
N GLU A 106 -14.49 47.23 7.24
CA GLU A 106 -13.89 46.06 7.88
C GLU A 106 -14.64 44.77 7.51
N ARG A 107 -15.98 44.85 7.44
CA ARG A 107 -16.83 43.73 6.99
C ARG A 107 -16.63 43.37 5.53
N VAL A 108 -16.30 44.36 4.69
CA VAL A 108 -15.90 44.10 3.29
C VAL A 108 -14.59 43.32 3.26
N SER A 109 -13.59 43.73 4.05
CA SER A 109 -12.33 43.00 4.17
C SER A 109 -12.50 41.57 4.69
N SER A 110 -13.28 41.37 5.77
CA SER A 110 -13.58 40.03 6.29
C SER A 110 -14.38 39.18 5.30
N THR A 111 -15.22 39.78 4.44
CA THR A 111 -15.88 39.05 3.36
C THR A 111 -14.86 38.51 2.36
N THR A 112 -13.92 39.35 1.94
CA THR A 112 -12.85 38.95 1.02
C THR A 112 -12.01 37.82 1.61
N GLN A 113 -11.60 37.94 2.88
CA GLN A 113 -10.85 36.89 3.58
C GLN A 113 -11.64 35.59 3.69
N PHE A 114 -12.93 35.67 4.02
CA PHE A 114 -13.81 34.51 4.12
C PHE A 114 -13.94 33.78 2.78
N ASN A 115 -14.11 34.52 1.70
CA ASN A 115 -14.21 33.96 0.35
C ASN A 115 -12.89 33.33 -0.11
N GLU A 116 -11.77 33.96 0.22
CA GLU A 116 -10.45 33.44 -0.09
C GLU A 116 -10.16 32.12 0.64
N LEU A 117 -10.46 32.04 1.94
CA LEU A 117 -10.33 30.80 2.70
C LEU A 117 -11.20 29.67 2.11
N GLY A 118 -12.43 29.99 1.68
CA GLY A 118 -13.29 29.02 1.00
C GLY A 118 -12.75 28.55 -0.36
N ASN A 119 -12.12 29.45 -1.13
CA ASN A 119 -11.40 29.07 -2.35
C ASN A 119 -10.21 28.15 -2.05
N GLN A 120 -9.42 28.45 -1.02
CA GLN A 120 -8.28 27.63 -0.61
C GLN A 120 -8.73 26.23 -0.18
N ILE A 121 -9.86 26.11 0.52
CA ILE A 121 -10.45 24.79 0.83
C ILE A 121 -10.79 24.04 -0.46
N SER A 122 -11.44 24.70 -1.42
CA SER A 122 -11.76 24.06 -2.71
C SER A 122 -10.51 23.63 -3.46
N GLN A 123 -9.46 24.45 -3.49
CA GLN A 123 -8.19 24.13 -4.15
C GLN A 123 -7.49 22.96 -3.46
N LEU A 124 -7.40 22.99 -2.13
CA LEU A 124 -6.82 21.91 -1.34
C LEU A 124 -7.57 20.58 -1.55
N VAL A 125 -8.90 20.62 -1.66
CA VAL A 125 -9.70 19.44 -1.98
C VAL A 125 -9.34 18.88 -3.36
N GLU A 126 -9.13 19.71 -4.38
CA GLU A 126 -8.70 19.26 -5.70
C GLU A 126 -7.25 18.74 -5.73
N ASP A 127 -6.37 19.38 -4.95
CA ASP A 127 -4.95 19.03 -4.86
C ASP A 127 -4.69 17.74 -4.07
N ALA A 128 -5.63 17.30 -3.23
CA ALA A 128 -5.56 16.11 -2.37
C ALA A 128 -5.63 14.77 -3.15
N SER A 129 -4.74 14.63 -4.14
CA SER A 129 -4.61 13.45 -4.97
C SER A 129 -3.35 12.65 -4.63
N TYR A 130 -3.47 11.32 -4.65
CA TYR A 130 -2.35 10.39 -4.55
C TYR A 130 -2.36 9.48 -5.77
N GLN A 131 -1.26 9.44 -6.53
CA GLN A 131 -1.16 8.66 -7.77
C GLN A 131 -2.27 9.00 -8.80
N GLY A 132 -2.83 10.21 -8.75
CA GLY A 132 -3.93 10.67 -9.60
C GLY A 132 -5.33 10.31 -9.11
N LEU A 133 -5.46 9.57 -8.00
CA LEU A 133 -6.74 9.32 -7.35
C LEU A 133 -7.00 10.39 -6.27
N ASN A 134 -8.19 11.01 -6.32
CA ASN A 134 -8.63 11.96 -5.32
C ASN A 134 -9.94 11.45 -4.67
N LEU A 135 -9.92 11.25 -3.35
CA LEU A 135 -11.05 10.74 -2.57
C LEU A 135 -11.91 11.85 -1.95
N LEU A 136 -11.60 13.12 -2.19
CA LEU A 136 -12.24 14.27 -1.55
C LEU A 136 -12.97 15.20 -2.54
N SER A 137 -12.67 15.13 -3.84
CA SER A 137 -13.24 16.05 -4.84
C SER A 137 -14.54 15.58 -5.47
N ASN A 138 -14.85 14.28 -5.44
CA ASN A 138 -16.05 13.75 -6.08
C ASN A 138 -16.50 12.42 -5.47
N THR A 139 -17.79 12.10 -5.60
CA THR A 139 -18.38 10.85 -5.10
C THR A 139 -18.19 9.64 -6.02
N GLY A 140 -17.64 9.84 -7.22
CA GLY A 140 -17.42 8.78 -8.22
C GLY A 140 -16.04 8.13 -8.16
N SER A 141 -15.09 8.76 -7.46
CA SER A 141 -13.79 8.19 -7.15
C SER A 141 -13.98 7.03 -6.19
N GLU A 142 -13.42 5.87 -6.52
CA GLU A 142 -13.45 4.70 -5.66
C GLU A 142 -12.05 4.09 -5.61
N LEU A 143 -11.61 3.79 -4.40
CA LEU A 143 -10.42 2.99 -4.14
C LEU A 143 -10.85 1.56 -3.82
N ASP A 144 -10.65 0.64 -4.76
CA ASP A 144 -10.85 -0.80 -4.53
C ASP A 144 -9.52 -1.48 -4.22
N ILE A 145 -9.43 -2.06 -3.02
CA ILE A 145 -8.25 -2.80 -2.56
C ILE A 145 -8.63 -4.26 -2.36
N ALA A 146 -8.06 -5.13 -3.18
CA ALA A 146 -8.25 -6.57 -3.08
C ALA A 146 -7.24 -7.21 -2.11
N PHE A 147 -7.72 -7.97 -1.13
CA PHE A 147 -6.89 -8.66 -0.13
C PHE A 147 -6.53 -10.10 -0.51
N SER A 148 -7.16 -10.65 -1.56
CA SER A 148 -6.99 -12.05 -1.94
C SER A 148 -7.02 -12.21 -3.45
N THR A 149 -6.27 -13.20 -3.95
CA THR A 149 -6.31 -13.61 -5.36
C THR A 149 -7.39 -14.64 -5.66
N ARG A 150 -8.02 -15.22 -4.64
CA ARG A 150 -9.02 -16.32 -4.79
C ARG A 150 -10.41 -15.96 -4.27
N THR A 151 -10.48 -15.09 -3.27
CA THR A 151 -11.74 -14.71 -2.63
C THR A 151 -12.15 -13.31 -3.09
N ALA A 152 -13.45 -13.01 -3.08
CA ALA A 152 -13.97 -11.65 -3.26
C ALA A 152 -13.70 -10.71 -2.05
N SER A 153 -12.62 -10.95 -1.29
CA SER A 153 -12.28 -10.16 -0.11
C SER A 153 -11.61 -8.86 -0.55
N ARG A 154 -12.35 -7.76 -0.44
CA ARG A 154 -11.91 -6.42 -0.84
C ARG A 154 -12.43 -5.36 0.12
N LEU A 155 -11.77 -4.21 0.16
CA LEU A 155 -12.25 -3.00 0.80
C LEU A 155 -12.41 -1.93 -0.28
N THR A 156 -13.64 -1.45 -0.42
CA THR A 156 -14.00 -0.36 -1.32
C THR A 156 -14.17 0.90 -0.49
N VAL A 157 -13.32 1.90 -0.74
CA VAL A 157 -13.42 3.22 -0.12
C VAL A 157 -13.95 4.18 -1.14
N GLU A 158 -15.19 4.62 -0.93
CA GLU A 158 -15.83 5.57 -1.81
C GLU A 158 -15.37 7.01 -1.53
N GLY A 159 -15.24 7.81 -2.57
CA GLY A 159 -14.89 9.23 -2.47
C GLY A 159 -15.99 10.09 -1.89
N PHE A 160 -15.59 11.18 -1.25
CA PHE A 160 -16.43 12.25 -0.75
C PHE A 160 -16.34 13.45 -1.70
N ASP A 161 -17.35 14.31 -1.66
CA ASP A 161 -17.35 15.55 -2.44
C ASP A 161 -17.33 16.74 -1.47
N LEU A 162 -16.13 17.07 -1.01
CA LEU A 162 -15.90 18.13 -0.04
C LEU A 162 -15.61 19.47 -0.70
N ASN A 163 -15.73 19.55 -2.03
CA ASN A 163 -15.57 20.82 -2.71
C ASN A 163 -16.68 21.76 -2.23
N ALA A 164 -16.28 22.89 -1.68
CA ALA A 164 -17.18 23.85 -1.06
C ALA A 164 -18.26 24.37 -2.03
N THR A 165 -18.05 24.25 -3.35
CA THR A 165 -18.95 24.71 -4.41
C THR A 165 -19.74 23.58 -5.07
N SER A 166 -19.55 22.32 -4.65
CA SER A 166 -20.08 21.20 -5.42
C SER A 166 -21.60 21.15 -5.50
N LYS A 167 -22.05 20.84 -6.71
CA LYS A 167 -23.43 20.73 -7.17
C LYS A 167 -24.18 19.55 -6.54
N THR A 168 -23.47 18.56 -6.01
CA THR A 168 -23.98 17.20 -5.88
C THR A 168 -24.24 16.83 -4.43
N ALA A 169 -25.31 17.35 -3.84
CA ALA A 169 -25.83 16.82 -2.60
C ALA A 169 -27.33 16.53 -2.70
N THR A 170 -27.71 15.71 -3.67
CA THR A 170 -28.77 14.73 -3.41
C THR A 170 -28.17 13.60 -2.55
N GLY A 171 -27.62 13.91 -1.36
CA GLY A 171 -26.97 12.93 -0.48
C GLY A 171 -26.04 13.47 0.63
N THR A 172 -25.80 12.65 1.65
CA THR A 172 -25.11 12.91 2.93
C THR A 172 -23.58 13.11 2.83
N ARG A 173 -22.97 13.10 1.63
CA ARG A 173 -21.51 12.97 1.45
C ARG A 173 -20.75 14.27 1.12
N GLY A 174 -21.44 15.41 1.11
CA GLY A 174 -20.87 16.74 0.88
C GLY A 174 -20.30 17.42 2.13
N LEU A 175 -19.52 18.50 1.96
CA LEU A 175 -19.00 19.33 3.07
C LEU A 175 -20.10 20.15 3.78
N PHE A 176 -21.02 20.74 3.01
CA PHE A 176 -22.17 21.50 3.51
C PHE A 176 -23.48 20.82 3.12
N THR A 177 -24.46 20.77 4.03
CA THR A 177 -25.79 20.19 3.79
C THR A 177 -26.87 21.29 3.64
N GLY A 178 -27.58 21.30 2.50
CA GLY A 178 -28.61 22.30 2.17
C GLY A 178 -28.96 22.36 0.68
N VAL A 179 -30.12 22.95 0.33
CA VAL A 179 -30.62 23.07 -1.05
C VAL A 179 -29.66 23.92 -1.90
N ASN A 180 -29.05 23.28 -2.89
CA ASN A 180 -28.37 23.96 -3.98
C ASN A 180 -29.33 24.06 -5.18
N THR A 181 -29.94 25.24 -5.38
CA THR A 181 -30.57 25.54 -6.68
C THR A 181 -29.46 25.82 -7.68
N ALA A 182 -29.10 24.79 -8.45
CA ALA A 182 -28.21 24.75 -9.61
C ALA A 182 -27.57 26.08 -10.05
N ILE A 183 -26.29 26.30 -9.74
CA ILE A 183 -25.45 27.28 -10.46
C ILE A 183 -24.05 26.66 -10.70
N ALA A 184 -23.45 27.01 -11.83
CA ALA A 184 -22.24 26.42 -12.40
C ALA A 184 -21.00 26.52 -11.49
N ALA A 185 -20.07 25.58 -11.69
CA ALA A 185 -18.74 25.57 -11.08
C ALA A 185 -18.07 26.95 -11.24
N GLY A 186 -17.81 27.62 -10.13
CA GLY A 186 -17.20 28.95 -10.08
C GLY A 186 -16.69 29.21 -8.66
N ALA A 187 -15.71 30.10 -8.53
CA ALA A 187 -15.03 30.44 -7.27
C ALA A 187 -16.02 30.63 -6.12
N PHE A 188 -15.64 30.19 -4.91
CA PHE A 188 -16.44 30.20 -3.68
C PHE A 188 -17.21 31.52 -3.46
N GLY A 189 -16.60 32.67 -3.77
CA GLY A 189 -17.23 34.00 -3.64
C GLY A 189 -18.37 34.32 -4.61
N ALA A 190 -18.67 33.48 -5.61
CA ALA A 190 -19.73 33.74 -6.58
C ALA A 190 -21.14 33.44 -6.05
N ASN A 191 -21.33 32.47 -5.15
CA ASN A 191 -22.64 32.09 -4.60
C ASN A 191 -22.54 31.33 -3.24
N ASN A 192 -22.43 32.07 -2.13
CA ASN A 192 -22.37 31.50 -0.76
C ASN A 192 -23.73 31.06 -0.19
N SER A 193 -24.66 30.63 -1.05
CA SER A 193 -26.03 30.31 -0.65
C SER A 193 -26.13 29.06 0.23
N PHE A 194 -25.21 28.12 0.06
CA PHE A 194 -25.12 26.87 0.82
C PHE A 194 -24.65 27.08 2.29
N ILE A 195 -23.98 28.20 2.58
CA ILE A 195 -23.54 28.60 3.94
C ILE A 195 -24.58 29.51 4.61
N GLY A 196 -25.60 29.97 3.87
CA GLY A 196 -26.62 30.89 4.38
C GLY A 196 -26.25 32.37 4.28
N LEU A 197 -25.14 32.73 3.60
CA LEU A 197 -24.79 34.14 3.38
C LEU A 197 -25.77 34.84 2.40
N SER A 198 -26.44 34.09 1.54
CA SER A 198 -27.48 34.57 0.61
C SER A 198 -28.82 34.92 1.28
N ALA A 199 -29.03 34.56 2.56
CA ALA A 199 -30.24 34.89 3.31
C ALA A 199 -30.24 36.33 3.85
N LEU A 200 -29.22 37.12 3.51
CA LEU A 200 -29.00 38.46 4.03
C LEU A 200 -29.65 39.51 3.11
N THR A 201 -30.90 39.87 3.40
CA THR A 201 -31.52 41.07 2.82
C THR A 201 -31.37 42.26 3.77
N THR A 202 -31.40 43.48 3.23
CA THR A 202 -31.42 44.74 4.00
C THR A 202 -32.63 44.88 4.95
N THR A 203 -33.55 43.91 4.94
CA THR A 203 -34.81 43.86 5.72
C THR A 203 -34.95 42.63 6.62
N GLY A 204 -33.95 41.74 6.72
CA GLY A 204 -33.99 40.54 7.57
C GLY A 204 -33.87 39.21 6.81
N ILE A 205 -34.07 38.10 7.54
CA ILE A 205 -33.99 36.72 7.04
C ILE A 205 -35.20 36.44 6.14
N ALA A 206 -35.01 36.39 4.83
CA ALA A 206 -36.06 35.94 3.91
C ALA A 206 -36.17 34.41 3.97
N ALA A 207 -37.39 33.91 4.16
CA ALA A 207 -37.70 32.51 3.93
C ALA A 207 -37.60 32.23 2.43
N ASP A 208 -36.61 31.42 2.06
CA ASP A 208 -36.58 30.60 0.85
C ASP A 208 -37.15 31.28 -0.40
N THR A 209 -36.39 32.17 -1.04
CA THR A 209 -36.50 32.47 -2.48
C THR A 209 -35.35 33.37 -2.92
N ALA A 210 -34.40 32.77 -3.65
CA ALA A 210 -33.43 33.42 -4.54
C ALA A 210 -33.03 34.88 -4.22
N VAL A 211 -31.96 35.07 -3.45
CA VAL A 211 -31.36 36.41 -3.27
C VAL A 211 -29.84 36.34 -3.34
N SER A 212 -29.26 37.03 -4.32
CA SER A 212 -27.82 37.17 -4.52
C SER A 212 -27.27 38.31 -3.66
N PHE A 213 -26.66 38.04 -2.50
CA PHE A 213 -25.78 39.00 -1.81
C PHE A 213 -24.64 38.29 -1.07
N ALA A 214 -23.39 38.64 -1.39
CA ALA A 214 -22.18 37.87 -1.05
C ALA A 214 -21.28 38.56 0.00
N SER A 215 -21.82 39.33 0.96
CA SER A 215 -20.95 40.05 1.92
C SER A 215 -21.51 40.28 3.32
N PHE A 216 -20.62 40.24 4.32
CA PHE A 216 -20.90 40.63 5.70
C PHE A 216 -21.32 42.11 5.84
N SER A 217 -21.09 42.95 4.83
CA SER A 217 -21.54 44.36 4.83
C SER A 217 -23.05 44.49 5.04
N ALA A 218 -23.83 43.50 4.61
CA ALA A 218 -25.28 43.52 4.72
C ALA A 218 -25.84 43.14 6.11
N ILE A 219 -24.98 42.93 7.13
CA ILE A 219 -25.37 42.80 8.56
C ILE A 219 -26.12 44.05 9.07
N GLY A 220 -26.09 45.15 8.31
CA GLY A 220 -26.84 46.38 8.56
C GLY A 220 -26.06 47.38 9.41
N THR A 221 -26.42 48.66 9.27
CA THR A 221 -25.92 49.75 10.11
C THR A 221 -26.45 49.53 11.53
N ASN A 222 -25.57 49.31 12.51
CA ASN A 222 -25.88 48.95 13.91
C ASN A 222 -26.15 47.47 14.22
N ASN A 223 -25.55 46.53 13.49
CA ASN A 223 -25.57 45.10 13.87
C ASN A 223 -26.98 44.48 13.89
N THR A 224 -27.87 44.96 13.04
CA THR A 224 -29.30 44.60 13.04
C THR A 224 -29.55 43.13 12.66
N TYR A 225 -28.62 42.48 11.96
CA TYR A 225 -28.77 41.10 11.45
C TYR A 225 -27.64 40.15 11.90
N LEU A 226 -27.20 40.24 13.17
CA LEU A 226 -26.16 39.35 13.71
C LEU A 226 -26.53 37.85 13.67
N GLU A 227 -27.83 37.52 13.70
CA GLU A 227 -28.34 36.14 13.63
C GLU A 227 -27.89 35.42 12.34
N VAL A 228 -27.64 36.15 11.26
CA VAL A 228 -27.12 35.57 10.01
C VAL A 228 -25.69 35.09 10.17
N VAL A 229 -24.88 35.81 10.93
CA VAL A 229 -23.52 35.37 11.25
C VAL A 229 -23.55 34.12 12.13
N ASP A 230 -24.50 34.05 13.07
CA ASP A 230 -24.69 32.86 13.90
C ASP A 230 -25.15 31.64 13.08
N ALA A 231 -25.97 31.84 12.05
CA ALA A 231 -26.31 30.80 11.08
C ALA A 231 -25.09 30.33 10.27
N ILE A 232 -24.25 31.26 9.78
CA ILE A 232 -22.99 30.95 9.07
C ILE A 232 -22.05 30.15 9.98
N VAL A 233 -21.86 30.58 11.22
CA VAL A 233 -21.04 29.88 12.22
C VAL A 233 -21.58 28.48 12.48
N THR A 234 -22.91 28.31 12.59
CA THR A 234 -23.56 27.00 12.77
C THR A 234 -23.32 26.08 11.56
N LYS A 235 -23.34 26.62 10.33
CA LYS A 235 -23.03 25.87 9.11
C LYS A 235 -21.55 25.48 9.04
N LEU A 236 -20.63 26.35 9.45
CA LEU A 236 -19.21 26.03 9.57
C LEU A 236 -18.95 24.97 10.65
N ASP A 237 -19.67 25.02 11.79
CA ASP A 237 -19.59 23.98 12.82
C ASP A 237 -20.11 22.63 12.31
N SER A 238 -21.16 22.64 11.48
CA SER A 238 -21.66 21.44 10.80
C SER A 238 -20.63 20.89 9.81
N ALA A 239 -19.97 21.76 9.02
CA ALA A 239 -18.92 21.37 8.08
C ALA A 239 -17.68 20.80 8.80
N ILE A 240 -17.23 21.44 9.89
CA ILE A 240 -16.15 20.93 10.75
C ILE A 240 -16.51 19.55 11.30
N SER A 241 -17.75 19.38 11.78
CA SER A 241 -18.24 18.09 12.27
C SER A 241 -18.27 17.03 11.15
N ARG A 242 -18.60 17.44 9.92
CA ARG A 242 -18.60 16.57 8.75
C ARG A 242 -17.18 16.13 8.38
N VAL A 243 -16.22 17.04 8.33
CA VAL A 243 -14.80 16.71 8.09
C VAL A 243 -14.32 15.69 9.10
N ARG A 244 -14.60 15.89 10.39
CA ARG A 244 -14.25 14.92 11.45
C ARG A 244 -14.92 13.57 11.28
N SER A 245 -16.18 13.54 10.86
CA SER A 245 -16.90 12.29 10.57
C SER A 245 -16.24 11.54 9.39
N VAL A 246 -15.83 12.25 8.34
CA VAL A 246 -15.14 11.66 7.18
C VAL A 246 -13.76 11.16 7.59
N SER A 247 -13.00 11.94 8.37
CA SER A 247 -11.70 11.51 8.91
C SER A 247 -11.82 10.27 9.77
N ALA A 248 -12.89 10.12 10.57
CA ALA A 248 -13.13 8.92 11.37
C ALA A 248 -13.44 7.69 10.51
N GLU A 249 -14.21 7.86 9.43
CA GLU A 249 -14.51 6.80 8.47
C GLU A 249 -13.24 6.33 7.74
N LEU A 250 -12.47 7.27 7.18
CA LEU A 250 -11.19 6.99 6.53
C LEU A 250 -10.16 6.40 7.50
N GLY A 251 -10.09 6.89 8.74
CA GLY A 251 -9.21 6.34 9.78
C GLY A 251 -9.55 4.89 10.15
N THR A 252 -10.84 4.55 10.18
CA THR A 252 -11.30 3.16 10.37
C THR A 252 -10.85 2.28 9.19
N ASN A 253 -10.95 2.78 7.96
CA ASN A 253 -10.47 2.07 6.77
C ASN A 253 -8.95 1.84 6.83
N VAL A 254 -8.15 2.83 7.23
CA VAL A 254 -6.70 2.68 7.45
C VAL A 254 -6.41 1.58 8.47
N ALA A 255 -7.10 1.56 9.63
CA ALA A 255 -6.89 0.54 10.65
C ALA A 255 -7.20 -0.88 10.14
N ILE A 256 -8.24 -1.03 9.32
CA ILE A 256 -8.57 -2.30 8.65
C ILE A 256 -7.46 -2.71 7.69
N LEU A 257 -7.00 -1.78 6.83
CA LEU A 257 -5.93 -2.05 5.87
C LEU A 257 -4.62 -2.42 6.57
N GLN A 258 -4.26 -1.75 7.66
CA GLN A 258 -3.03 -2.02 8.41
C GLN A 258 -3.06 -3.40 9.06
N THR A 259 -4.20 -3.80 9.63
CA THR A 259 -4.40 -5.17 10.13
C THR A 259 -4.24 -6.21 9.00
N ARG A 260 -4.75 -5.90 7.80
CA ARG A 260 -4.62 -6.78 6.63
C ARG A 260 -3.21 -6.82 6.07
N LEU A 261 -2.50 -5.70 6.10
CA LEU A 261 -1.11 -5.59 5.70
C LEU A 261 -0.23 -6.49 6.57
N ASP A 262 -0.35 -6.36 7.89
CA ASP A 262 0.43 -7.16 8.85
C ASP A 262 0.17 -8.66 8.67
N PHE A 263 -1.10 -9.04 8.52
CA PHE A 263 -1.46 -10.41 8.22
C PHE A 263 -0.84 -10.90 6.91
N THR A 264 -0.93 -10.10 5.84
CA THR A 264 -0.41 -10.48 4.51
C THR A 264 1.11 -10.62 4.55
N SER A 265 1.80 -9.71 5.23
CA SER A 265 3.25 -9.78 5.46
C SER A 265 3.65 -11.05 6.22
N ALA A 266 2.99 -11.34 7.34
CA ALA A 266 3.23 -12.57 8.10
C ALA A 266 2.92 -13.84 7.28
N TYR A 267 1.89 -13.77 6.42
CA TYR A 267 1.50 -14.87 5.56
C TYR A 267 2.54 -15.14 4.46
N VAL A 268 3.04 -14.10 3.79
CA VAL A 268 4.16 -14.19 2.83
C VAL A 268 5.38 -14.83 3.49
N ASN A 269 5.81 -14.32 4.65
CA ASN A 269 6.95 -14.87 5.39
C ASN A 269 6.76 -16.36 5.75
N THR A 270 5.53 -16.77 6.09
CA THR A 270 5.21 -18.17 6.39
C THR A 270 5.30 -19.05 5.15
N LEU A 271 4.85 -18.56 3.99
CA LEU A 271 4.94 -19.28 2.71
C LEU A 271 6.39 -19.43 2.26
N ASP A 272 7.19 -18.36 2.35
CA ASP A 272 8.62 -18.39 2.02
C ASP A 272 9.38 -19.34 2.94
N THR A 273 9.17 -19.24 4.25
CA THR A 273 9.76 -20.19 5.22
C THR A 273 9.33 -21.64 4.94
N GLY A 274 8.09 -21.85 4.52
CA GLY A 274 7.58 -23.17 4.12
C GLY A 274 8.28 -23.71 2.87
N SER A 275 8.48 -22.86 1.87
CA SER A 275 9.22 -23.17 0.63
C SER A 275 10.69 -23.50 0.92
N ASP A 276 11.31 -22.69 1.79
CA ASP A 276 12.70 -22.86 2.22
C ASP A 276 12.91 -24.17 2.96
N LYS A 277 12.01 -24.58 3.87
CA LYS A 277 12.12 -25.89 4.55
C LYS A 277 12.13 -27.08 3.57
N LEU A 278 11.44 -26.95 2.44
CA LEU A 278 11.38 -27.99 1.41
C LEU A 278 12.63 -28.01 0.53
N THR A 279 13.36 -26.89 0.39
CA THR A 279 14.44 -26.75 -0.60
C THR A 279 15.81 -26.47 -0.03
N LEU A 280 15.94 -25.85 1.14
CA LEU A 280 17.22 -25.54 1.77
C LEU A 280 17.92 -26.80 2.29
N ALA A 281 19.26 -26.78 2.16
CA ALA A 281 20.17 -27.75 2.75
C ALA A 281 20.70 -27.23 4.10
N ASP A 282 21.04 -28.14 5.02
CA ASP A 282 21.86 -27.79 6.18
C ASP A 282 23.33 -27.71 5.73
N LEU A 283 23.87 -26.50 5.71
CA LEU A 283 25.24 -26.24 5.26
C LEU A 283 26.30 -26.89 6.15
N ASN A 284 26.00 -27.12 7.43
CA ASN A 284 26.94 -27.79 8.33
C ASN A 284 27.03 -29.28 7.99
N GLU A 285 25.89 -29.91 7.71
CA GLU A 285 25.83 -31.31 7.30
C GLU A 285 26.46 -31.50 5.91
N GLU A 286 26.09 -30.68 4.93
CA GLU A 286 26.67 -30.75 3.59
C GLU A 286 28.18 -30.43 3.61
N GLY A 287 28.63 -29.52 4.48
CA GLY A 287 30.05 -29.22 4.67
C GLY A 287 30.82 -30.41 5.24
N ALA A 288 30.28 -31.08 6.25
CA ALA A 288 30.88 -32.31 6.81
C ALA A 288 30.89 -33.45 5.77
N ASN A 289 29.81 -33.60 5.00
CA ASN A 289 29.72 -34.59 3.93
C ASN A 289 30.73 -34.34 2.81
N LEU A 290 30.97 -33.08 2.42
CA LEU A 290 31.98 -32.74 1.40
C LEU A 290 33.38 -33.18 1.84
N VAL A 291 33.76 -32.88 3.09
CA VAL A 291 35.07 -33.28 3.64
C VAL A 291 35.20 -34.80 3.72
N ALA A 292 34.12 -35.50 4.09
CA ALA A 292 34.10 -36.95 4.11
C ALA A 292 34.25 -37.53 2.67
N LEU A 293 33.57 -36.95 1.68
CA LEU A 293 33.67 -37.36 0.27
C LEU A 293 35.06 -37.11 -0.31
N GLN A 294 35.68 -35.95 -0.03
CA GLN A 294 37.06 -35.65 -0.41
C GLN A 294 38.04 -36.67 0.19
N THR A 295 37.85 -37.02 1.46
CA THR A 295 38.66 -38.04 2.15
C THR A 295 38.48 -39.41 1.49
N ARG A 296 37.24 -39.81 1.16
CA ARG A 296 36.96 -41.06 0.44
C ARG A 296 37.55 -41.08 -0.96
N GLN A 297 37.57 -39.95 -1.66
CA GLN A 297 38.19 -39.81 -2.99
C GLN A 297 39.71 -40.01 -2.90
N GLN A 298 40.37 -39.37 -1.92
CA GLN A 298 41.81 -39.54 -1.68
C GLN A 298 42.16 -41.00 -1.35
N LEU A 299 41.40 -41.65 -0.47
CA LEU A 299 41.58 -43.06 -0.13
C LEU A 299 41.31 -43.99 -1.33
N GLY A 300 40.33 -43.66 -2.17
CA GLY A 300 40.03 -44.38 -3.40
C GLY A 300 41.16 -44.30 -4.43
N ILE A 301 41.74 -43.11 -4.63
CA ILE A 301 42.91 -42.89 -5.50
C ILE A 301 44.13 -43.65 -4.95
N GLN A 302 44.37 -43.58 -3.64
CA GLN A 302 45.47 -44.29 -3.00
C GLN A 302 45.30 -45.82 -3.11
N SER A 303 44.09 -46.33 -2.91
CA SER A 303 43.77 -47.75 -3.06
C SER A 303 43.93 -48.23 -4.51
N LEU A 304 43.53 -47.40 -5.49
CA LEU A 304 43.72 -47.70 -6.92
C LEU A 304 45.21 -47.71 -7.30
N SER A 305 46.01 -46.79 -6.74
CA SER A 305 47.47 -46.76 -6.90
C SER A 305 48.13 -48.04 -6.37
N ILE A 306 47.75 -48.48 -5.16
CA ILE A 306 48.24 -49.73 -4.55
C ILE A 306 47.83 -50.95 -5.39
N ALA A 307 46.58 -51.01 -5.86
CA ALA A 307 46.11 -52.10 -6.72
C ALA A 307 46.86 -52.15 -8.07
N GLY A 308 47.24 -51.00 -8.62
CA GLY A 308 48.09 -50.91 -9.81
C GLY A 308 49.52 -51.40 -9.58
N GLN A 309 50.12 -51.05 -8.44
CA GLN A 309 51.47 -51.51 -8.05
C GLN A 309 51.52 -53.02 -7.78
N GLN A 310 50.48 -53.59 -7.13
CA GLN A 310 50.40 -55.04 -6.89
C GLN A 310 50.35 -55.84 -8.20
N GLN A 311 49.69 -55.33 -9.24
CA GLN A 311 49.66 -56.00 -10.54
C GLN A 311 50.99 -55.91 -11.28
N GLN A 312 51.69 -54.77 -11.19
CA GLN A 312 53.04 -54.67 -11.74
C GLN A 312 54.01 -55.63 -11.03
N ALA A 313 53.90 -55.76 -9.70
CA ALA A 313 54.67 -56.72 -8.92
C ALA A 313 54.40 -58.19 -9.32
N ILE A 314 53.14 -58.54 -9.62
CA ILE A 314 52.79 -59.87 -10.16
C ILE A 314 53.35 -60.06 -11.58
N LEU A 315 53.30 -59.03 -12.43
CA LEU A 315 53.85 -59.10 -13.79
C LEU A 315 55.37 -59.28 -13.80
N THR A 316 56.09 -58.64 -12.86
CA THR A 316 57.53 -58.81 -12.68
C THR A 316 57.93 -60.17 -12.10
N LEU A 317 57.00 -60.91 -11.50
CA LEU A 317 57.23 -62.27 -10.98
C LEU A 317 56.99 -63.35 -12.04
N LEU A 318 56.20 -63.04 -13.07
CA LEU A 318 55.83 -63.96 -14.17
C LEU A 318 56.64 -63.74 -15.45
N GLN A 319 57.53 -62.74 -15.46
CA GLN A 319 58.58 -62.53 -16.48
C GLN A 319 59.91 -63.03 -15.95
#